data_AF-A0A2M7WNM9-F1
#
_entry.id   AF-A0A2M7WNM9-F1
#
_cell.length_a   1.000
_cell.length_b   1.000
_cell.length_c   1.000
_cell.angle_alpha   90.00
_cell.angle_beta   90.00
_cell.angle_gamma   90.00
#
_symmetry.space_group_name_H-M   'P 1'
#
loop_
_entity.id
_entity.type
_entity.pdbx_description
1 polymer ?
#
loop_
_entity_poly.entity_id
_entity_poly.type
_entity_poly.pdbx_seq_one_letter_code
_entity_poly.pdbx_strand_id
1 'polypeptide(L)'
;MVYDRTLRNHFQTLPPSTAFGIPQYIDYDDITLGELMIEKMTEMASGIKEQARERISSPLAGAFFISWCVWNYQFLLVLLGDMDSSYKISYIENNLYCHGWADVLTLFFGPLITAMGYILLYPVIGKFFYAYSRKHQNILKGLKQQIDGESLLSEEDAKKLRTEVIRATNNAASATRDQEHMLAENERLEKEIVALQKQLNELKISKVREPEIQNSSPNNLESDEEKMVEVLTYIGHHEKDHIERSILVDQFSKTFNKVILDHILDKLQESGLIKSSTGYYSITKQGRTLLVDLNNA
;
A
#
# COMPACT_ATOMS: atom_id res chain seq x y z
N MET A 1 -19.53 -11.20 60.41
CA MET A 1 -20.09 -12.09 61.45
C MET A 1 -21.14 -12.94 60.77
N VAL A 2 -21.23 -14.26 60.86
CA VAL A 2 -20.50 -15.35 61.51
C VAL A 2 -20.89 -16.58 60.68
N TYR A 3 -19.95 -17.51 60.53
CA TYR A 3 -20.11 -18.83 59.94
C TYR A 3 -21.38 -19.57 60.39
N ASP A 4 -21.98 -20.37 59.50
CA ASP A 4 -22.35 -21.73 59.93
C ASP A 4 -22.14 -22.78 58.82
N ARG A 5 -21.25 -23.72 59.15
CA ARG A 5 -21.03 -25.01 58.53
C ARG A 5 -21.60 -26.03 59.51
N THR A 6 -22.84 -26.44 59.30
CA THR A 6 -23.42 -27.68 59.85
C THR A 6 -24.76 -27.85 59.12
N LEU A 7 -25.17 -28.94 58.51
CA LEU A 7 -24.87 -30.37 58.50
C LEU A 7 -25.48 -30.83 57.17
N ARG A 8 -24.76 -31.47 56.23
CA ARG A 8 -24.26 -32.84 56.33
C ARG A 8 -25.38 -33.81 56.76
N ASN A 9 -25.77 -34.68 55.84
CA ASN A 9 -26.70 -35.81 56.00
C ASN A 9 -28.15 -35.52 55.59
N HIS A 10 -28.38 -35.44 54.28
CA HIS A 10 -29.54 -36.08 53.68
C HIS A 10 -29.09 -36.90 52.47
N PHE A 11 -28.98 -38.22 52.69
CA PHE A 11 -29.32 -39.32 51.78
C PHE A 11 -28.77 -39.23 50.34
N GLN A 12 -27.70 -39.93 49.96
CA GLN A 12 -27.64 -41.41 49.77
C GLN A 12 -28.92 -41.99 49.18
N THR A 13 -29.01 -42.02 47.84
CA THR A 13 -29.11 -43.24 47.00
C THR A 13 -29.13 -42.82 45.53
N LEU A 14 -27.97 -42.79 44.87
CA LEU A 14 -27.89 -42.79 43.41
C LEU A 14 -27.07 -44.02 43.00
N PRO A 15 -27.62 -44.93 42.17
CA PRO A 15 -26.89 -46.10 41.72
C PRO A 15 -25.70 -45.68 40.85
N PRO A 16 -24.54 -46.35 40.97
CA PRO A 16 -23.48 -46.21 39.98
C PRO A 16 -23.86 -47.03 38.75
N SER A 17 -23.35 -46.62 37.58
CA SER A 17 -23.37 -47.38 36.31
C SER A 17 -24.58 -47.18 35.39
N THR A 18 -24.45 -46.17 34.53
CA THR A 18 -24.52 -46.34 33.07
C THR A 18 -23.47 -45.39 32.48
N ALA A 19 -22.22 -45.83 32.41
CA ALA A 19 -21.67 -46.34 31.15
C ALA A 19 -22.05 -45.44 29.96
N PHE A 20 -21.47 -44.23 29.94
CA PHE A 20 -21.23 -43.52 28.69
C PHE A 20 -20.27 -44.40 27.87
N GLY A 21 -20.85 -45.29 27.05
CA GLY A 21 -20.14 -46.08 26.06
C GLY A 21 -19.64 -45.15 24.96
N ILE A 22 -18.55 -44.44 25.24
CA ILE A 22 -17.64 -44.06 24.17
C ILE A 22 -17.07 -45.40 23.68
N PRO A 23 -17.26 -45.79 22.40
CA PRO A 23 -16.58 -46.98 21.89
C PRO A 23 -15.08 -46.70 21.92
N GLN A 24 -14.42 -47.13 22.99
CA GLN A 24 -12.96 -47.24 23.07
C GLN A 24 -12.56 -48.55 22.41
N TYR A 25 -12.64 -48.57 21.08
CA TYR A 25 -11.81 -49.40 20.22
C TYR A 25 -12.03 -48.88 18.80
N ILE A 26 -11.29 -47.84 18.43
CA ILE A 26 -11.01 -47.66 17.00
C ILE A 26 -9.89 -48.66 16.74
N ASP A 27 -10.23 -49.72 16.01
CA ASP A 27 -9.28 -50.72 15.59
C ASP A 27 -8.21 -50.05 14.72
N TYR A 28 -7.03 -49.82 15.28
CA TYR A 28 -5.94 -49.11 14.62
C TYR A 28 -5.44 -49.88 13.38
N ASP A 29 -5.76 -51.18 13.26
CA ASP A 29 -5.43 -52.01 12.10
C ASP A 29 -6.30 -51.65 10.87
N ASP A 30 -7.51 -51.11 11.05
CA ASP A 30 -8.41 -50.71 9.94
C ASP A 30 -8.07 -49.32 9.39
N ILE A 31 -7.57 -48.41 10.25
CA ILE A 31 -7.03 -47.11 9.80
C ILE A 31 -5.76 -47.31 8.98
N THR A 32 -4.88 -48.21 9.42
CA THR A 32 -3.64 -48.51 8.68
C THR A 32 -3.89 -49.27 7.39
N LEU A 33 -4.91 -50.14 7.33
CA LEU A 33 -5.36 -50.76 6.08
C LEU A 33 -5.95 -49.70 5.11
N GLY A 34 -6.73 -48.75 5.62
CA GLY A 34 -7.26 -47.63 4.85
C GLY A 34 -6.17 -46.71 4.29
N GLU A 35 -5.18 -46.35 5.12
CA GLU A 35 -4.03 -45.55 4.70
C GLU A 35 -3.16 -46.29 3.67
N LEU A 36 -2.91 -47.60 3.88
CA LEU A 36 -2.18 -48.45 2.93
C LEU A 36 -2.93 -48.61 1.60
N MET A 37 -4.26 -48.72 1.64
CA MET A 37 -5.10 -48.80 0.44
C MET A 37 -5.11 -47.48 -0.31
N ILE A 38 -5.17 -46.34 0.38
CA ILE A 38 -5.07 -45.01 -0.22
C ILE A 38 -3.68 -44.80 -0.84
N GLU A 39 -2.62 -45.23 -0.16
CA GLU A 39 -1.25 -45.18 -0.67
C GLU A 39 -1.12 -46.02 -1.95
N LYS A 40 -1.55 -47.29 -1.93
CA LYS A 40 -1.53 -48.17 -3.12
C LYS A 40 -2.40 -47.66 -4.26
N MET A 41 -3.58 -47.12 -3.97
CA MET A 41 -4.45 -46.52 -4.98
C MET A 41 -3.81 -45.26 -5.58
N THR A 42 -3.12 -44.46 -4.76
CA THR A 42 -2.42 -43.26 -5.21
C THR A 42 -1.18 -43.61 -6.03
N GLU A 43 -0.44 -44.66 -5.68
CA GLU A 43 0.66 -45.22 -6.46
C GLU A 43 0.20 -45.83 -7.79
N MET A 44 -0.92 -46.55 -7.79
CA MET A 44 -1.52 -47.03 -9.05
C MET A 44 -2.00 -45.87 -9.91
N ALA A 45 -2.65 -44.86 -9.32
CA ALA A 45 -3.11 -43.68 -10.04
C ALA A 45 -1.94 -42.84 -10.58
N SER A 46 -0.84 -42.72 -9.83
CA SER A 46 0.36 -42.01 -10.27
C SER A 46 1.11 -42.77 -11.35
N GLY A 47 1.23 -44.10 -11.24
CA GLY A 47 1.81 -44.95 -12.29
C GLY A 47 1.00 -44.96 -13.58
N ILE A 48 -0.34 -45.00 -13.48
CA ILE A 48 -1.24 -44.82 -14.62
C ILE A 48 -1.06 -43.42 -15.21
N LYS A 49 -0.97 -42.38 -14.37
CA LYS A 49 -0.76 -41.00 -14.82
C LYS A 49 0.58 -40.80 -15.52
N GLU A 50 1.66 -41.39 -15.03
CA GLU A 50 3.01 -41.29 -15.61
C GLU A 50 3.08 -42.03 -16.95
N GLN A 51 2.59 -43.28 -17.03
CA GLN A 51 2.53 -44.05 -18.28
C GLN A 51 1.54 -43.47 -19.28
N ALA A 52 0.39 -42.98 -18.82
CA ALA A 52 -0.54 -42.25 -19.63
C ALA A 52 0.13 -40.98 -20.15
N ARG A 53 0.87 -40.21 -19.34
CA ARG A 53 1.57 -39.00 -19.80
C ARG A 53 2.68 -39.30 -20.81
N GLU A 54 3.41 -40.41 -20.66
CA GLU A 54 4.42 -40.85 -21.63
C GLU A 54 3.81 -41.33 -22.96
N ARG A 55 2.65 -42.00 -22.94
CA ARG A 55 1.96 -42.50 -24.15
C ARG A 55 0.97 -41.50 -24.77
N ILE A 56 0.45 -40.56 -23.98
CA ILE A 56 -0.35 -39.38 -24.36
C ILE A 56 0.57 -38.18 -24.69
N SER A 57 1.89 -38.37 -24.62
CA SER A 57 2.88 -37.38 -25.08
C SER A 57 2.64 -36.92 -26.52
N SER A 58 1.92 -37.73 -27.32
CA SER A 58 1.24 -37.29 -28.53
C SER A 58 -0.24 -36.96 -28.23
N PRO A 59 -0.63 -35.67 -28.24
CA PRO A 59 -2.04 -35.25 -28.13
C PRO A 59 -2.95 -35.96 -29.15
N LEU A 60 -2.40 -36.35 -30.30
CA LEU A 60 -3.10 -37.10 -31.33
C LEU A 60 -3.43 -38.52 -30.90
N ALA A 61 -2.50 -39.24 -30.26
CA ALA A 61 -2.74 -40.61 -29.82
C ALA A 61 -3.81 -40.67 -28.72
N GLY A 62 -3.77 -39.74 -27.76
CA GLY A 62 -4.78 -39.64 -26.71
C GLY A 62 -6.17 -39.30 -27.26
N ALA A 63 -6.27 -38.27 -28.11
CA ALA A 63 -7.52 -37.88 -28.75
C ALA A 63 -8.07 -38.98 -29.68
N PHE A 64 -7.20 -39.67 -30.41
CA PHE A 64 -7.56 -40.80 -31.25
C PHE A 64 -8.12 -41.95 -30.42
N PHE A 65 -7.47 -42.33 -29.32
CA PHE A 65 -7.93 -43.42 -28.46
C PHE A 65 -9.32 -43.13 -27.87
N ILE A 66 -9.52 -41.91 -27.32
CA ILE A 66 -10.82 -41.50 -26.78
C ILE A 66 -11.88 -41.51 -27.88
N SER A 67 -11.57 -40.94 -29.05
CA SER A 67 -12.51 -40.94 -30.17
C SER A 67 -12.82 -42.35 -30.66
N TRP A 68 -11.82 -43.22 -30.71
CA TRP A 68 -11.98 -44.62 -31.10
C TRP A 68 -12.95 -45.34 -30.15
N CYS A 69 -12.84 -45.12 -28.84
CA CYS A 69 -13.78 -45.66 -27.86
C CYS A 69 -15.22 -45.15 -28.10
N VAL A 70 -15.39 -43.88 -28.47
CA VAL A 70 -16.71 -43.28 -28.74
C VAL A 70 -17.33 -43.86 -30.01
N TRP A 71 -16.56 -43.97 -31.10
CA TRP A 71 -17.04 -44.53 -32.36
C TRP A 71 -17.29 -46.04 -32.27
N ASN A 72 -16.46 -46.76 -31.51
CA ASN A 72 -16.53 -48.21 -31.36
C ASN A 72 -17.13 -48.63 -30.01
N TYR A 73 -18.09 -47.84 -29.49
CA TYR A 73 -18.68 -48.11 -28.17
C TYR A 73 -19.40 -49.47 -28.14
N GLN A 74 -20.02 -49.90 -29.25
CA GLN A 74 -20.69 -51.20 -29.34
C GLN A 74 -19.69 -52.35 -29.18
N PHE A 75 -18.48 -52.21 -29.73
CA PHE A 75 -17.42 -53.19 -29.59
C PHE A 75 -16.98 -53.30 -28.12
N LEU A 76 -16.81 -52.16 -27.44
CA LEU A 76 -16.48 -52.14 -26.01
C LEU A 76 -17.59 -52.78 -25.16
N LEU A 77 -18.86 -52.51 -25.47
CA LEU A 77 -19.99 -53.12 -24.77
C LEU A 77 -20.03 -54.64 -24.94
N VAL A 78 -19.79 -55.15 -26.15
CA VAL A 78 -19.73 -56.61 -26.40
C VAL A 78 -18.52 -57.23 -25.70
N LEU A 79 -17.38 -56.55 -25.71
CA LEU A 79 -16.16 -57.03 -25.07
C LEU A 79 -16.32 -57.15 -23.55
N LEU A 80 -16.89 -56.11 -22.92
CA LEU A 80 -17.13 -56.02 -21.47
C LEU A 80 -18.37 -56.77 -21.00
N GLY A 81 -19.28 -57.13 -21.90
CA GLY A 81 -20.50 -57.87 -21.57
C GLY A 81 -20.23 -59.30 -21.07
N ASP A 82 -21.17 -59.85 -20.31
CA ASP A 82 -21.07 -61.20 -19.72
C ASP A 82 -21.57 -62.30 -20.68
N MET A 83 -21.08 -62.27 -21.92
CA MET A 83 -21.43 -63.26 -22.95
C MET A 83 -20.33 -64.31 -23.10
N ASP A 84 -20.70 -65.52 -23.54
CA ASP A 84 -19.72 -66.55 -23.87
C ASP A 84 -18.75 -66.06 -24.96
N SER A 85 -17.46 -66.39 -24.81
CA SER A 85 -16.39 -65.95 -25.69
C SER A 85 -16.63 -66.31 -27.16
N SER A 86 -17.24 -67.48 -27.43
CA SER A 86 -17.56 -67.90 -28.80
C SER A 86 -18.67 -67.03 -29.42
N TYR A 87 -19.65 -66.67 -28.61
CA TYR A 87 -20.75 -65.80 -29.02
C TYR A 87 -20.28 -64.36 -29.27
N LYS A 88 -19.36 -63.84 -28.44
CA LYS A 88 -18.75 -62.51 -28.63
C LYS A 88 -18.06 -62.38 -29.98
N ILE A 89 -17.20 -63.34 -30.33
CA ILE A 89 -16.46 -63.34 -31.60
C ILE A 89 -17.43 -63.40 -32.78
N SER A 90 -18.39 -64.34 -32.74
CA SER A 90 -19.39 -64.47 -33.80
C SER A 90 -20.26 -63.22 -33.96
N TYR A 91 -20.61 -62.56 -32.86
CA TYR A 91 -21.37 -61.31 -32.89
C TYR A 91 -20.56 -60.17 -33.51
N ILE A 92 -19.27 -60.04 -33.16
CA ILE A 92 -18.36 -59.02 -33.70
C ILE A 92 -18.20 -59.18 -35.22
N GLU A 93 -17.95 -60.42 -35.69
CA GLU A 93 -17.71 -60.70 -37.11
C GLU A 93 -18.98 -60.57 -37.96
N ASN A 94 -20.13 -61.06 -37.49
CA ASN A 94 -21.34 -61.16 -38.32
C ASN A 94 -22.26 -59.93 -38.20
N ASN A 95 -22.22 -59.21 -37.08
CA ASN A 95 -23.16 -58.10 -36.82
C ASN A 95 -22.47 -56.73 -36.72
N LEU A 96 -21.23 -56.67 -36.21
CA LEU A 96 -20.54 -55.40 -35.96
C LEU A 96 -19.66 -54.95 -37.13
N TYR A 97 -18.91 -55.87 -37.73
CA TYR A 97 -17.94 -55.56 -38.80
C TYR A 97 -18.14 -56.45 -40.04
N CYS A 98 -19.37 -56.46 -40.57
CA CYS A 98 -19.73 -57.27 -41.74
C CYS A 98 -19.73 -56.51 -43.08
N HIS A 99 -19.48 -55.20 -43.08
CA HIS A 99 -19.61 -54.30 -44.24
C HIS A 99 -18.28 -53.93 -44.91
N GLY A 100 -17.17 -54.58 -44.55
CA GLY A 100 -15.88 -54.48 -45.25
C GLY A 100 -15.30 -53.07 -45.22
N TRP A 101 -15.33 -52.36 -46.35
CA TRP A 101 -14.77 -51.00 -46.46
C TRP A 101 -15.45 -49.96 -45.57
N ALA A 102 -16.75 -50.12 -45.31
CA ALA A 102 -17.46 -49.23 -44.39
C ALA A 102 -16.92 -49.37 -42.96
N ASP A 103 -16.50 -50.58 -42.57
CA ASP A 103 -15.97 -50.86 -41.25
C ASP A 103 -14.57 -50.24 -41.07
N VAL A 104 -13.73 -50.25 -42.11
CA VAL A 104 -12.42 -49.58 -42.07
C VAL A 104 -12.57 -48.07 -41.83
N LEU A 105 -13.60 -47.47 -42.42
CA LEU A 105 -13.90 -46.06 -42.22
C LEU A 105 -14.35 -45.76 -40.79
N THR A 106 -15.21 -46.57 -40.20
CA THR A 106 -15.70 -46.36 -38.83
C THR A 106 -14.66 -46.76 -37.76
N LEU A 107 -13.84 -47.78 -38.03
CA LEU A 107 -12.84 -48.28 -37.10
C LEU A 107 -11.61 -47.37 -37.01
N PHE A 108 -11.19 -46.75 -38.12
CA PHE A 108 -9.94 -45.99 -38.17
C PHE A 108 -10.13 -44.54 -38.60
N PHE A 109 -10.76 -44.28 -39.75
CA PHE A 109 -10.83 -42.92 -40.31
C PHE A 109 -11.77 -41.99 -39.54
N GLY A 110 -12.92 -42.47 -39.06
CA GLY A 110 -13.88 -41.72 -38.24
C GLY A 110 -13.22 -41.20 -36.96
N PRO A 111 -12.65 -42.08 -36.12
CA PRO A 111 -11.87 -41.69 -34.94
C PRO A 111 -10.71 -40.74 -35.26
N LEU A 112 -10.00 -40.94 -36.36
CA LEU A 112 -8.88 -40.10 -36.77
C LEU A 112 -9.32 -38.68 -37.16
N ILE A 113 -10.36 -38.56 -37.99
CA ILE A 113 -10.91 -37.27 -38.43
C ILE A 113 -11.46 -36.49 -37.24
N THR A 114 -12.19 -37.15 -36.35
CA THR A 114 -12.75 -36.53 -35.14
C THR A 114 -11.67 -36.15 -34.12
N ALA A 115 -10.63 -36.98 -33.93
CA ALA A 115 -9.49 -36.62 -33.10
C ALA A 115 -8.72 -35.42 -33.66
N MET A 116 -8.51 -35.37 -34.98
CA MET A 116 -7.88 -34.23 -35.64
C MET A 116 -8.74 -32.97 -35.53
N GLY A 117 -10.05 -33.10 -35.73
CA GLY A 117 -11.02 -32.03 -35.51
C GLY A 117 -11.01 -31.51 -34.08
N TYR A 118 -10.98 -32.40 -33.08
CA TYR A 118 -10.89 -32.04 -31.68
C TYR A 118 -9.61 -31.27 -31.36
N ILE A 119 -8.44 -31.74 -31.84
CA ILE A 119 -7.15 -31.08 -31.61
C ILE A 119 -7.08 -29.70 -32.25
N LEU A 120 -7.70 -29.51 -33.42
CA LEU A 120 -7.76 -28.22 -34.09
C LEU A 120 -8.79 -27.28 -33.45
N LEU A 121 -9.91 -27.82 -32.97
CA LEU A 121 -10.99 -27.04 -32.38
C LEU A 121 -10.69 -26.62 -30.94
N TYR A 122 -10.03 -27.48 -30.16
CA TYR A 122 -9.65 -27.23 -28.77
C TYR A 122 -8.89 -25.91 -28.55
N PRO A 123 -7.83 -25.54 -29.30
CA PRO A 123 -7.13 -24.28 -29.11
C PRO A 123 -8.00 -23.06 -29.48
N VAL A 124 -8.95 -23.20 -30.41
CA VAL A 124 -9.87 -22.11 -30.77
C VAL A 124 -10.85 -21.83 -29.63
N ILE A 125 -11.47 -22.88 -29.10
CA ILE A 125 -12.37 -22.80 -27.95
C ILE A 125 -11.59 -22.31 -26.72
N GLY A 126 -10.38 -22.83 -26.49
CA GLY A 126 -9.51 -22.42 -25.39
C GLY A 126 -9.15 -20.93 -25.42
N LYS A 127 -8.82 -20.40 -26.61
CA LYS A 127 -8.58 -18.95 -26.79
C LYS A 127 -9.81 -18.12 -26.46
N PHE A 128 -11.00 -18.58 -26.87
CA PHE A 128 -12.26 -17.89 -26.57
C PHE A 128 -12.52 -17.83 -25.06
N PHE A 129 -12.44 -18.97 -24.36
CA PHE A 129 -12.64 -19.02 -22.91
C PHE A 129 -11.56 -18.23 -22.15
N TYR A 130 -10.31 -18.30 -22.60
CA TYR A 130 -9.22 -17.52 -22.01
C TYR A 130 -9.46 -16.01 -22.16
N ALA A 131 -9.84 -15.55 -23.36
CA ALA A 131 -10.18 -14.15 -23.59
C ALA A 131 -11.36 -13.69 -22.74
N TYR A 132 -12.42 -14.50 -22.66
CA TYR A 132 -13.59 -14.23 -21.82
C TYR A 132 -13.20 -14.12 -20.34
N SER A 133 -12.44 -15.09 -19.83
CA SER A 133 -11.98 -15.11 -18.43
C SER A 133 -11.08 -13.92 -18.11
N ARG A 134 -10.13 -13.58 -18.99
CA ARG A 134 -9.27 -12.39 -18.83
C ARG A 134 -10.07 -11.09 -18.81
N LYS A 135 -11.08 -10.96 -19.68
CA LYS A 135 -11.97 -9.80 -19.68
C LYS A 135 -12.70 -9.69 -18.35
N HIS A 136 -13.23 -10.80 -17.83
CA HIS A 136 -13.94 -10.83 -16.56
C HIS A 136 -13.02 -10.49 -15.37
N GLN A 137 -11.80 -11.04 -15.35
CA GLN A 137 -10.80 -10.70 -14.33
C GLN A 137 -10.42 -9.22 -14.35
N ASN A 138 -10.27 -8.62 -15.53
CA ASN A 138 -9.99 -7.19 -15.66
C ASN A 138 -11.15 -6.34 -15.16
N ILE A 139 -12.39 -6.72 -15.46
CA ILE A 139 -13.60 -6.07 -14.95
C ILE A 139 -13.63 -6.15 -13.42
N LEU A 140 -13.45 -7.34 -12.84
CA LEU A 140 -13.42 -7.52 -11.38
C LEU A 140 -12.30 -6.71 -10.72
N LYS A 141 -11.11 -6.64 -11.33
CA LYS A 141 -10.02 -5.80 -10.84
C LYS A 141 -10.40 -4.32 -10.85
N GLY A 142 -11.02 -3.84 -11.92
CA GLY A 142 -11.49 -2.46 -12.02
C GLY A 142 -12.57 -2.12 -10.98
N LEU A 143 -13.55 -3.01 -10.78
CA LEU A 143 -14.55 -2.84 -9.73
C LEU A 143 -13.93 -2.84 -8.34
N LYS A 144 -12.99 -3.76 -8.08
CA LYS A 144 -12.30 -3.83 -6.78
C LYS A 144 -11.53 -2.54 -6.50
N GLN A 145 -10.82 -2.00 -7.48
CA GLN A 145 -10.12 -0.71 -7.36
C GLN A 145 -11.06 0.46 -7.10
N GLN A 146 -12.25 0.47 -7.71
CA GLN A 146 -13.26 1.49 -7.44
C GLN A 146 -13.83 1.40 -6.02
N ILE A 147 -14.03 0.18 -5.51
CA ILE A 147 -14.58 -0.07 -4.17
C ILE A 147 -13.55 0.23 -3.09
N ASP A 148 -12.31 -0.25 -3.26
CA ASP A 148 -11.25 -0.14 -2.26
C ASP A 148 -10.58 1.25 -2.26
N GLY A 149 -10.91 2.13 -3.22
CA GLY A 149 -10.27 3.45 -3.38
C GLY A 149 -8.79 3.38 -3.78
N GLU A 150 -8.22 2.18 -3.85
CA GLU A 150 -6.86 1.89 -4.29
C GLU A 150 -6.81 1.81 -5.81
N SER A 151 -6.66 2.97 -6.45
CA SER A 151 -6.25 3.04 -7.85
C SER A 151 -4.83 2.46 -7.99
N LEU A 152 -4.69 1.26 -8.58
CA LEU A 152 -3.39 0.82 -9.07
C LEU A 152 -3.04 1.76 -10.24
N LEU A 153 -2.03 2.61 -10.05
CA LEU A 153 -1.53 3.49 -11.10
C LEU A 153 -1.31 2.67 -12.39
N SER A 154 -1.82 3.18 -13.51
CA SER A 154 -1.46 2.67 -14.83
C SER A 154 0.07 2.65 -14.96
N GLU A 155 0.62 1.75 -15.77
CA GLU A 155 2.07 1.74 -16.04
C GLU A 155 2.58 3.11 -16.53
N GLU A 156 1.74 3.81 -17.30
CA GLU A 156 2.02 5.17 -17.74
C GLU A 156 2.04 6.18 -16.58
N ASP A 157 1.09 6.07 -15.65
CA ASP A 157 1.00 6.94 -14.48
C ASP A 157 2.16 6.67 -13.51
N ALA A 158 2.53 5.39 -13.33
CA ALA A 158 3.68 5.00 -12.53
C ALA A 158 4.99 5.55 -13.12
N LYS A 159 5.11 5.57 -14.45
CA LYS A 159 6.26 6.15 -15.15
C LYS A 159 6.31 7.67 -15.01
N LYS A 160 5.16 8.36 -15.13
CA LYS A 160 5.04 9.80 -14.88
C LYS A 160 5.44 10.14 -13.44
N LEU A 161 4.87 9.43 -12.46
CA LEU A 161 5.18 9.62 -11.05
C LEU A 161 6.66 9.42 -10.75
N ARG A 162 7.29 8.36 -11.29
CA ARG A 162 8.76 8.16 -11.15
C ARG A 162 9.55 9.33 -11.72
N THR A 163 9.14 9.86 -12.86
CA THR A 163 9.82 11.00 -13.50
C THR A 163 9.67 12.27 -12.66
N GLU A 164 8.49 12.50 -12.08
CA GLU A 164 8.24 13.63 -11.19
C GLU A 164 9.04 13.53 -9.89
N VAL A 165 9.12 12.35 -9.29
CA VAL A 165 9.94 12.10 -8.09
C VAL A 165 11.41 12.40 -8.39
N ILE A 166 11.95 11.91 -9.51
CA ILE A 166 13.34 12.18 -9.92
C ILE A 166 13.58 13.68 -10.13
N ARG A 167 12.62 14.38 -10.75
CA ARG A 167 12.73 15.83 -10.95
C ARG A 167 12.71 16.57 -9.61
N ALA A 168 11.80 16.20 -8.70
CA ALA A 168 11.71 16.80 -7.38
C ALA A 168 12.99 16.57 -6.56
N THR A 169 13.56 15.36 -6.59
CA THR A 169 14.81 15.06 -5.89
C THR A 169 15.99 15.84 -6.47
N ASN A 170 16.06 15.99 -7.80
CA ASN A 170 17.11 16.78 -8.43
C ASN A 170 17.00 18.27 -8.08
N ASN A 171 15.78 18.81 -8.06
CA ASN A 171 15.53 20.19 -7.66
C ASN A 171 15.88 20.44 -6.18
N ALA A 172 15.55 19.49 -5.29
CA ALA A 172 15.93 19.57 -3.89
C ALA A 172 17.46 19.51 -3.71
N ALA A 173 18.14 18.64 -4.47
CA ALA A 173 19.59 18.54 -4.45
C ALA A 173 20.28 19.81 -4.96
N SER A 174 19.76 20.45 -6.02
CA SER A 174 20.29 21.73 -6.49
C SER A 174 20.07 22.85 -5.47
N ALA A 175 18.87 22.94 -4.87
CA ALA A 175 18.58 23.94 -3.85
C ALA A 175 19.51 23.80 -2.61
N THR A 176 19.84 22.57 -2.22
CA THR A 176 20.77 22.32 -1.11
C THR A 176 22.19 22.81 -1.45
N ARG A 177 22.66 22.56 -2.67
CA ARG A 177 23.97 23.07 -3.13
C ARG A 177 24.02 24.59 -3.18
N ASP A 178 22.94 25.22 -3.62
CA ASP A 178 22.85 26.68 -3.65
C ASP A 178 22.91 27.25 -2.22
N GLN A 179 22.23 26.62 -1.27
CA GLN A 179 22.32 27.00 0.15
C GLN A 179 23.73 26.84 0.73
N GLU A 180 24.41 25.73 0.44
CA GLU A 180 25.81 25.52 0.87
C GLU A 180 26.74 26.60 0.30
N HIS A 181 26.56 26.95 -0.97
CA HIS A 181 27.33 28.02 -1.62
C HIS A 181 27.06 29.38 -0.96
N MET A 182 25.80 29.71 -0.67
CA MET A 182 25.44 30.95 0.02
C MET A 182 26.02 31.02 1.44
N LEU A 183 26.05 29.91 2.17
CA LEU A 183 26.66 29.84 3.50
C LEU A 183 28.18 30.06 3.45
N ALA A 184 28.87 29.43 2.49
CA ALA A 184 30.31 29.63 2.30
C ALA A 184 30.64 31.08 1.94
N GLU A 185 29.80 31.73 1.12
CA GLU A 185 29.98 33.14 0.76
C GLU A 185 29.73 34.07 1.96
N ASN A 186 28.70 33.79 2.78
CA ASN A 186 28.48 34.54 4.01
C ASN A 186 29.67 34.42 4.97
N GLU A 187 30.24 33.23 5.15
CA GLU A 187 31.43 33.04 5.99
C GLU A 187 32.63 33.82 5.44
N ARG A 188 32.79 33.90 4.12
CA ARG A 188 33.83 34.69 3.46
C ARG A 188 33.65 36.19 3.73
N LEU A 189 32.43 36.70 3.58
CA LEU A 189 32.09 38.10 3.82
C LEU A 189 32.25 38.47 5.31
N GLU A 190 31.87 37.60 6.24
CA GLU A 190 32.08 37.81 7.67
C GLU A 190 33.57 37.96 8.02
N LYS A 191 34.43 37.10 7.44
CA LYS A 191 35.90 37.21 7.62
C LYS A 191 36.44 38.54 7.07
N GLU A 192 35.92 38.99 5.93
CA GLU A 192 36.31 40.26 5.31
C GLU A 192 35.88 41.45 6.18
N ILE A 193 34.66 41.45 6.71
CA ILE A 193 34.16 42.47 7.65
C ILE A 193 35.06 42.55 8.88
N VAL A 194 35.40 41.41 9.50
CA VAL A 194 36.28 41.36 10.67
C VAL A 194 37.67 41.92 10.34
N ALA A 195 38.23 41.57 9.18
CA ALA A 195 39.53 42.09 8.73
C ALA A 195 39.51 43.61 8.51
N LEU A 196 38.46 44.13 7.84
CA LEU A 196 38.28 45.56 7.61
C LEU A 196 38.04 46.33 8.92
N GLN A 197 37.26 45.80 9.85
CA GLN A 197 37.06 46.38 11.16
C GLN A 197 38.38 46.50 11.94
N LYS A 198 39.24 45.48 11.86
CA LYS A 198 40.57 45.50 12.47
C LYS A 198 41.44 46.61 11.87
N GLN A 199 41.48 46.72 10.54
CA GLN A 199 42.21 47.80 9.85
C GLN A 199 41.68 49.19 10.23
N LEU A 200 40.36 49.36 10.29
CA LEU A 200 39.73 50.61 10.73
C LEU A 200 40.13 50.99 12.16
N ASN A 201 40.20 50.01 13.05
CA ASN A 201 40.58 50.24 14.44
C ASN A 201 42.06 50.62 14.58
N GLU A 202 42.95 49.95 13.82
CA GLU A 202 44.38 50.30 13.74
C GLU A 202 44.59 51.73 13.18
N LEU A 203 43.82 52.12 12.15
CA LEU A 203 43.84 53.48 11.60
C LEU A 203 43.30 54.52 12.58
N LYS A 204 42.28 54.19 13.38
CA LYS A 204 41.78 55.07 14.45
C LYS A 204 42.83 55.24 15.55
N ILE A 205 43.48 54.18 16.00
CA ILE A 205 44.54 54.25 17.02
C ILE A 205 45.73 55.09 16.54
N SER A 206 46.06 55.04 15.25
CA SER A 206 47.10 55.88 14.64
C SER A 206 46.73 57.37 14.58
N LYS A 207 45.44 57.71 14.55
CA LYS A 207 44.94 59.11 14.55
C LYS A 207 44.69 59.71 15.95
N VAL A 208 44.75 58.94 17.03
CA VAL A 208 44.50 59.42 18.42
C VAL A 208 45.80 59.86 19.10
N ARG A 209 46.55 60.78 18.49
CA ARG A 209 47.71 61.46 19.10
C ARG A 209 47.58 62.98 19.13
N GLU A 210 46.35 63.47 19.17
CA GLU A 210 46.00 64.85 19.49
C GLU A 210 44.77 64.82 20.43
N PRO A 211 44.82 65.48 21.60
CA PRO A 211 43.71 65.44 22.54
C PRO A 211 42.74 66.59 22.25
N GLU A 212 41.44 66.30 22.16
CA GLU A 212 40.43 66.96 22.99
C GLU A 212 38.99 66.46 22.72
N ILE A 213 38.29 66.22 23.84
CA ILE A 213 36.86 66.49 24.10
C ILE A 213 35.80 65.44 23.68
N GLN A 214 35.35 64.74 24.74
CA GLN A 214 33.96 64.44 25.16
C GLN A 214 33.09 63.47 24.35
N ASN A 215 33.03 62.24 24.88
CA ASN A 215 31.82 61.52 25.30
C ASN A 215 30.48 61.96 24.69
N SER A 216 30.01 61.17 23.72
CA SER A 216 28.58 60.88 23.54
C SER A 216 28.43 59.44 23.05
N SER A 217 27.97 58.57 23.94
CA SER A 217 27.46 57.24 23.61
C SER A 217 25.94 57.36 23.64
N PRO A 218 25.21 57.16 22.51
CA PRO A 218 23.76 57.22 22.53
C PRO A 218 23.14 55.87 22.87
N ASN A 219 22.25 55.91 23.86
CA ASN A 219 21.14 54.99 24.12
C ASN A 219 20.50 54.45 22.83
N ASN A 220 20.39 53.12 22.70
CA ASN A 220 19.59 52.47 21.64
C ASN A 220 18.51 51.53 22.20
N LEU A 221 18.35 51.45 23.54
CA LEU A 221 17.36 50.58 24.20
C LEU A 221 15.99 51.26 24.37
N GLU A 222 15.96 52.59 24.48
CA GLU A 222 14.72 53.37 24.62
C GLU A 222 13.87 53.33 23.33
N SER A 223 14.52 53.11 22.18
CA SER A 223 13.86 53.11 20.86
C SER A 223 13.06 51.83 20.56
N ASP A 224 13.34 50.71 21.22
CA ASP A 224 12.67 49.44 20.89
C ASP A 224 11.31 49.30 21.60
N GLU A 225 11.21 49.78 22.84
CA GLU A 225 9.96 49.74 23.61
C GLU A 225 8.91 50.68 23.02
N GLU A 226 9.29 51.88 22.59
CA GLU A 226 8.39 52.83 21.92
C GLU A 226 7.77 52.23 20.65
N LYS A 227 8.59 51.53 19.84
CA LYS A 227 8.13 50.87 18.60
C LYS A 227 7.20 49.70 18.91
N MET A 228 7.48 48.93 19.95
CA MET A 228 6.60 47.85 20.40
C MET A 228 5.23 48.39 20.82
N VAL A 229 5.20 49.51 21.56
CA VAL A 229 3.96 50.19 21.97
C VAL A 229 3.19 50.69 20.75
N GLU A 230 3.86 51.28 19.76
CA GLU A 230 3.22 51.77 18.54
C GLU A 230 2.52 50.65 17.77
N VAL A 231 3.22 49.52 17.53
CA VAL A 231 2.65 48.35 16.85
C VAL A 231 1.51 47.74 17.66
N LEU A 232 1.69 47.59 18.97
CA LEU A 232 0.65 47.04 19.85
C LEU A 232 -0.61 47.92 19.88
N THR A 233 -0.43 49.24 19.91
CA THR A 233 -1.51 50.22 19.89
C THR A 233 -2.31 50.13 18.59
N TYR A 234 -1.63 50.02 17.45
CA TYR A 234 -2.29 49.85 16.16
C TYR A 234 -3.12 48.55 16.12
N ILE A 235 -2.57 47.44 16.64
CA ILE A 235 -3.31 46.18 16.72
C ILE A 235 -4.52 46.29 17.65
N GLY A 236 -4.38 46.98 18.79
CA GLY A 236 -5.46 47.21 19.74
C GLY A 236 -6.64 48.01 19.16
N HIS A 237 -6.38 49.00 18.31
CA HIS A 237 -7.43 49.82 17.69
C HIS A 237 -8.30 49.05 16.68
N HIS A 238 -7.81 47.93 16.16
CA HIS A 238 -8.52 47.11 15.17
C HIS A 238 -9.03 45.79 15.77
N GLU A 239 -9.24 45.71 17.09
CA GLU A 239 -9.55 44.49 17.84
C GLU A 239 -10.68 43.60 17.25
N LYS A 240 -11.65 44.19 16.55
CA LYS A 240 -12.80 43.44 15.99
C LYS A 240 -12.43 42.66 14.73
N ASP A 241 -11.38 43.08 14.04
CA ASP A 241 -10.95 42.51 12.78
C ASP A 241 -9.58 41.86 13.00
N HIS A 242 -9.51 40.55 12.77
CA HIS A 242 -8.22 39.86 12.76
C HIS A 242 -7.32 40.57 11.75
N ILE A 243 -6.16 41.09 12.18
CA ILE A 243 -5.33 41.92 11.30
C ILE A 243 -4.38 41.02 10.54
N GLU A 244 -4.48 41.03 9.21
CA GLU A 244 -3.53 40.32 8.36
C GLU A 244 -2.13 40.92 8.46
N ARG A 245 -1.11 40.05 8.47
CA ARG A 245 0.29 40.47 8.45
C ARG A 245 0.62 41.45 7.32
N SER A 246 0.01 41.26 6.14
CA SER A 246 0.19 42.13 4.97
C SER A 246 -0.15 43.59 5.28
N ILE A 247 -1.23 43.82 6.05
CA ILE A 247 -1.69 45.16 6.44
C ILE A 247 -0.69 45.80 7.40
N LEU A 248 -0.17 45.05 8.37
CA LEU A 248 0.87 45.55 9.28
C LEU A 248 2.15 45.91 8.53
N VAL A 249 2.57 45.07 7.59
CA VAL A 249 3.75 45.35 6.77
C VAL A 249 3.55 46.60 5.92
N ASP A 250 2.38 46.77 5.31
CA ASP A 250 2.08 47.96 4.51
C ASP A 250 2.06 49.24 5.37
N GLN A 251 1.32 49.21 6.48
CA GLN A 251 1.19 50.32 7.41
C GLN A 251 2.53 50.79 7.98
N PHE A 252 3.39 49.84 8.36
CA PHE A 252 4.66 50.14 9.02
C PHE A 252 5.87 50.11 8.08
N SER A 253 5.70 49.86 6.78
CA SER A 253 6.78 49.81 5.79
C SER A 253 7.65 51.08 5.74
N LYS A 254 7.06 52.22 6.10
CA LYS A 254 7.74 53.53 6.14
C LYS A 254 8.54 53.75 7.43
N THR A 255 8.14 53.08 8.51
CA THR A 255 8.71 53.26 9.85
C THR A 255 9.72 52.17 10.19
N PHE A 256 9.44 50.93 9.78
CA PHE A 256 10.25 49.74 10.05
C PHE A 256 10.59 49.01 8.76
N ASN A 257 11.81 48.48 8.69
CA ASN A 257 12.07 47.44 7.71
C ASN A 257 11.32 46.16 8.13
N LYS A 258 11.04 45.28 7.14
CA LYS A 258 10.27 44.06 7.38
C LYS A 258 10.86 43.19 8.50
N VAL A 259 12.19 43.13 8.59
CA VAL A 259 12.92 42.31 9.58
C VAL A 259 12.70 42.82 11.01
N ILE A 260 12.73 44.14 11.22
CA ILE A 260 12.48 44.78 12.52
C ILE A 260 11.02 44.58 12.92
N LEU A 261 10.08 44.72 11.98
CA LEU A 261 8.67 44.46 12.26
C LEU A 261 8.44 43.00 12.68
N ASP A 262 9.04 42.04 11.98
CA ASP A 262 8.96 40.62 12.34
C ASP A 262 9.53 40.38 13.75
N HIS A 263 10.70 40.95 14.05
CA HIS A 263 11.32 40.88 15.38
C HIS A 263 10.44 41.49 16.50
N ILE A 264 9.77 42.61 16.23
CA ILE A 264 8.82 43.24 17.16
C ILE A 264 7.61 42.34 17.39
N LEU A 265 7.04 41.76 16.33
CA LEU A 265 5.89 40.86 16.43
C LEU A 265 6.24 39.59 17.21
N ASP A 266 7.43 39.03 17.01
CA ASP A 266 7.92 37.88 17.76
C ASP A 266 8.05 38.22 19.26
N LYS A 267 8.67 39.36 19.61
CA LYS A 267 8.75 39.82 21.00
C LYS A 267 7.38 40.06 21.64
N LEU A 268 6.44 40.66 20.92
CA LEU A 268 5.07 40.88 21.41
C LEU A 268 4.31 39.55 21.62
N GLN A 269 4.61 38.53 20.82
CA GLN A 269 4.03 37.21 20.96
C GLN A 269 4.66 36.43 22.13
N GLU A 270 5.99 36.46 22.27
CA GLU A 270 6.73 35.84 23.38
C GLU A 270 6.33 36.41 24.74
N SER A 271 6.08 37.73 24.80
CA SER A 271 5.56 38.41 25.99
C SER A 271 4.06 38.16 26.25
N GLY A 272 3.37 37.44 25.35
CA GLY A 272 1.96 37.11 25.49
C GLY A 272 1.01 38.28 25.28
N LEU A 273 1.47 39.40 24.73
CA LEU A 273 0.67 40.61 24.48
C LEU A 273 -0.20 40.47 23.22
N ILE A 274 0.25 39.69 22.23
CA ILE A 274 -0.50 39.33 21.02
C ILE A 274 -0.54 37.81 20.79
N LYS A 275 -1.48 37.36 19.97
CA LYS A 275 -1.57 35.98 19.47
C LYS A 275 -1.62 35.98 17.96
N SER A 276 -0.87 35.07 17.34
CA SER A 276 -0.96 34.78 15.91
C SER A 276 -1.82 33.53 15.65
N SER A 277 -2.68 33.60 14.65
CA SER A 277 -3.44 32.44 14.13
C SER A 277 -3.56 32.58 12.61
N THR A 278 -3.09 31.58 11.86
CA THR A 278 -3.28 31.50 10.40
C THR A 278 -2.92 32.78 9.62
N GLY A 279 -1.85 33.49 10.04
CA GLY A 279 -1.39 34.73 9.38
C GLY A 279 -2.04 36.03 9.88
N TYR A 280 -2.91 35.93 10.88
CA TYR A 280 -3.57 37.06 11.53
C TYR A 280 -3.03 37.29 12.93
N TYR A 281 -3.01 38.55 13.37
CA TYR A 281 -2.65 38.95 14.73
C TYR A 281 -3.87 39.50 15.47
N SER A 282 -3.96 39.16 16.76
CA SER A 282 -4.99 39.65 17.68
C SER A 282 -4.39 39.99 19.03
N ILE A 283 -4.92 41.02 19.69
CA ILE A 283 -4.44 41.43 21.01
C ILE A 283 -4.97 40.51 22.12
N THR A 284 -4.13 40.14 23.07
CA THR A 284 -4.55 39.32 24.22
C THR A 284 -5.17 40.18 25.32
N LYS A 285 -5.74 39.53 26.34
CA LYS A 285 -6.20 40.22 27.55
C LYS A 285 -5.06 41.00 28.23
N GLN A 286 -3.84 40.46 28.25
CA GLN A 286 -2.68 41.12 28.83
C GLN A 286 -2.26 42.34 28.01
N GLY A 287 -2.22 42.22 26.68
CA GLY A 287 -1.95 43.36 25.79
C GLY A 287 -2.94 44.50 25.99
N ARG A 288 -4.23 44.19 26.16
CA ARG A 288 -5.25 45.21 26.46
C ARG A 288 -5.05 45.90 27.80
N THR A 289 -4.75 45.14 28.86
CA THR A 289 -4.46 45.72 30.17
C THR A 289 -3.30 46.71 30.08
N LEU A 290 -2.22 46.33 29.38
CA LEU A 290 -1.06 47.19 29.19
C LEU A 290 -1.41 48.48 28.43
N LEU A 291 -2.21 48.40 27.36
CA LEU A 291 -2.65 49.59 26.62
C LEU A 291 -3.53 50.53 27.48
N VAL A 292 -4.37 49.97 28.34
CA VAL A 292 -5.19 50.76 29.28
C VAL A 292 -4.29 51.45 30.31
N ASP A 293 -3.29 50.75 30.86
CA ASP A 293 -2.35 51.32 31.82
C ASP A 293 -1.52 52.44 31.20
N LEU A 294 -1.05 52.26 29.96
CA LEU A 294 -0.30 53.27 29.20
C LEU A 294 -1.13 54.51 28.85
N ASN A 295 -2.43 54.37 28.61
CA ASN A 295 -3.31 55.50 28.29
C ASN A 295 -3.75 56.29 29.54
N ASN A 296 -3.54 55.74 30.73
CA ASN A 296 -3.86 56.38 32.01
C ASN A 296 -2.62 56.95 32.75
N ALA A 297 -1.41 56.68 32.25
CA ALA A 297 -0.14 57.18 32.77
C ALA A 297 0.23 58.54 32.15
#